data_AF-A0A495UP52-F1
#
_entry.id   AF-A0A495UP52-F1
#
_cell.length_a   1.000
_cell.length_b   1.000
_cell.length_c   1.000
_cell.angle_alpha   90.00
_cell.angle_beta   90.00
_cell.angle_gamma   90.00
#
_symmetry.space_group_name_H-M   'P 1'
#
loop_
_entity.id
_entity.type
_entity.pdbx_description
1 polymer ?
#
loop_
_entity_poly.entity_id
_entity_poly.type
_entity_poly.pdbx_seq_one_letter_code
_entity_poly.pdbx_strand_id
1 'polypeptide(L)'
;MSLSLLRLLPALLVLTLPFFPPAHAYTLNGKVVRILDGDTVEVLDANQRTHRVRLAGIDAPESKQPFGAKAKRVLSELVGGETLTVVWHKRDRYDRLVGKLMLDGADVNLALVRAGYAWWYRSYAGEQSPSDRRLYEAAEKAARRDGVGLWADPRPIAPWDWRGGGNAVPPKPSSGACPCDSGRLCTGPKGGIYCVRESGSKKYFPRD
;
A
#
# COMPACT_ATOMS: atom_id res chain seq x y z
N MET A 1 -42.11 -29.98 -61.02
CA MET A 1 -41.84 -29.00 -59.94
C MET A 1 -40.72 -29.55 -59.08
N SER A 2 -39.46 -29.23 -59.41
CA SER A 2 -38.28 -29.68 -58.67
C SER A 2 -37.73 -28.50 -57.88
N LEU A 3 -37.84 -28.53 -56.56
CA LEU A 3 -37.31 -27.48 -55.68
C LEU A 3 -35.97 -27.94 -55.12
N SER A 4 -34.91 -27.28 -55.56
CA SER A 4 -33.53 -27.46 -55.06
C SER A 4 -33.38 -26.78 -53.70
N LEU A 5 -33.04 -27.54 -52.66
CA LEU A 5 -32.68 -26.99 -51.35
C LEU A 5 -31.23 -26.47 -51.36
N LEU A 6 -31.09 -25.14 -51.31
CA LEU A 6 -29.83 -24.43 -51.13
C LEU A 6 -29.31 -24.68 -49.70
N ARG A 7 -28.19 -25.39 -49.56
CA ARG A 7 -27.53 -25.63 -48.25
C ARG A 7 -26.73 -24.38 -47.85
N LEU A 8 -27.22 -23.64 -46.87
CA LEU A 8 -26.48 -22.56 -46.21
C LEU A 8 -25.42 -23.17 -45.27
N LEU A 9 -24.14 -23.00 -45.59
CA LEU A 9 -23.02 -23.30 -44.67
C LEU A 9 -22.92 -22.17 -43.63
N PRO A 10 -22.96 -22.46 -42.32
CA PRO A 10 -22.84 -21.42 -41.30
C PRO A 10 -21.39 -20.93 -41.23
N ALA A 11 -21.19 -19.63 -41.40
CA ALA A 11 -19.90 -18.97 -41.19
C ALA A 11 -19.51 -19.08 -39.71
N LEU A 12 -18.47 -19.86 -39.42
CA LEU A 12 -17.93 -20.04 -38.08
C LEU A 12 -17.15 -18.78 -37.67
N LEU A 13 -17.82 -17.87 -36.96
CA LEU A 13 -17.21 -16.69 -36.35
C LEU A 13 -16.30 -17.13 -35.19
N VAL A 14 -14.99 -17.24 -35.44
CA VAL A 14 -13.99 -17.56 -34.40
C VAL A 14 -13.77 -16.31 -33.54
N LEU A 15 -14.47 -16.27 -32.41
CA LEU A 15 -14.34 -15.24 -31.38
C LEU A 15 -12.98 -15.41 -30.68
N THR A 16 -11.98 -14.62 -31.07
CA THR A 16 -10.67 -14.59 -30.40
C THR A 16 -10.76 -13.87 -29.07
N LEU A 17 -11.00 -14.63 -27.99
CA LEU A 17 -10.94 -14.11 -26.64
C LEU A 17 -9.53 -13.58 -26.34
N PRO A 18 -9.36 -12.33 -25.86
CA PRO A 18 -8.06 -11.81 -25.47
C PRO A 18 -7.49 -12.66 -24.31
N PHE A 19 -6.35 -13.30 -24.57
CA PHE A 19 -5.59 -14.05 -23.58
C PHE A 19 -4.94 -13.06 -22.61
N PHE A 20 -5.60 -12.77 -21.49
CA PHE A 20 -4.98 -12.07 -20.37
C PHE A 20 -4.12 -13.08 -19.61
N PRO A 21 -2.77 -12.98 -19.64
CA PRO A 21 -1.94 -13.86 -18.85
C PRO A 21 -2.28 -13.67 -17.37
N PRO A 22 -2.45 -14.76 -16.61
CA PRO A 22 -2.70 -14.66 -15.18
C PRO A 22 -1.57 -13.88 -14.52
N ALA A 23 -1.91 -12.91 -13.68
CA ALA A 23 -0.94 -12.23 -12.83
C ALA A 23 -0.35 -13.28 -11.86
N HIS A 24 0.83 -13.80 -12.18
CA HIS A 24 1.49 -14.79 -11.34
C HIS A 24 2.07 -14.10 -10.10
N ALA A 25 1.48 -14.39 -8.94
CA ALA A 25 2.13 -14.15 -7.67
C ALA A 25 3.10 -15.30 -7.40
N TYR A 26 4.36 -14.96 -7.10
CA TYR A 26 5.37 -15.91 -6.68
C TYR A 26 5.27 -16.15 -5.18
N THR A 27 5.67 -17.34 -4.74
CA THR A 27 5.74 -17.67 -3.31
C THR A 27 7.17 -17.97 -2.89
N LEU A 28 7.49 -17.60 -1.65
CA LEU A 28 8.74 -17.94 -0.99
C LEU A 28 8.39 -18.41 0.42
N ASN A 29 8.73 -19.66 0.76
CA ASN A 29 8.59 -20.16 2.12
C ASN A 29 9.93 -20.03 2.85
N GLY A 30 9.91 -19.54 4.08
CA GLY A 30 11.12 -19.40 4.85
C GLY A 30 10.92 -18.83 6.24
N LYS A 31 12.01 -18.83 7.01
CA LYS A 31 12.05 -18.32 8.38
C LYS A 31 12.40 -16.85 8.40
N VAL A 32 11.67 -16.04 9.13
CA VAL A 32 12.03 -14.64 9.37
C VAL A 32 13.21 -14.60 10.33
N VAL A 33 14.38 -14.20 9.82
CA VAL A 33 15.63 -14.18 10.58
C VAL A 33 16.01 -12.79 11.07
N ARG A 34 15.46 -11.73 10.47
CA ARG A 34 15.73 -10.36 10.90
C ARG A 34 14.59 -9.41 10.57
N ILE A 35 14.30 -8.48 11.49
CA ILE A 35 13.41 -7.34 11.27
C ILE A 35 14.26 -6.09 11.12
N LEU A 36 14.20 -5.45 9.95
CA LEU A 36 15.02 -4.27 9.67
C LEU A 36 14.35 -3.01 10.22
N ASP A 37 13.08 -2.80 9.88
CA ASP A 37 12.23 -1.67 10.27
C ASP A 37 10.76 -2.12 10.38
N GLY A 38 9.80 -1.18 10.35
CA GLY A 38 8.38 -1.48 10.54
C GLY A 38 7.69 -2.13 9.34
N ASP A 39 8.34 -2.25 8.18
CA ASP A 39 7.78 -2.86 6.97
C ASP A 39 8.81 -3.59 6.08
N THR A 40 9.98 -3.92 6.64
CA THR A 40 11.02 -4.69 5.95
C THR A 40 11.59 -5.79 6.84
N VAL A 41 11.60 -7.01 6.31
CA VAL A 41 12.15 -8.20 6.96
C VAL A 41 13.18 -8.91 6.09
N GLU A 42 13.96 -9.82 6.69
CA GLU A 42 14.76 -10.80 5.97
C GLU A 42 14.29 -12.22 6.26
N VAL A 43 14.11 -12.99 5.20
CA VAL A 43 13.57 -14.36 5.22
C VAL A 43 14.64 -15.31 4.70
N LEU A 44 14.97 -16.33 5.49
CA LEU A 44 15.89 -17.40 5.12
C LEU A 44 15.11 -18.56 4.51
N ASP A 45 15.42 -18.91 3.28
CA ASP A 45 14.79 -20.02 2.56
C ASP A 45 15.44 -21.38 2.88
N ALA A 46 14.84 -22.46 2.35
CA ALA A 46 15.35 -23.82 2.53
C ALA A 46 16.76 -24.03 1.96
N ASN A 47 17.19 -23.21 1.00
CA ASN A 47 18.53 -23.27 0.40
C ASN A 47 19.55 -22.37 1.13
N GLN A 48 19.21 -21.90 2.35
CA GLN A 48 20.03 -20.98 3.15
C GLN A 48 20.30 -19.64 2.45
N ARG A 49 19.42 -19.22 1.53
CA ARG A 49 19.50 -17.90 0.90
C ARG A 49 18.62 -16.93 1.68
N THR A 50 19.20 -15.77 1.99
CA THR A 50 18.48 -14.68 2.66
C THR A 50 17.85 -13.77 1.63
N HIS A 51 16.55 -13.56 1.74
CA HIS A 51 15.77 -12.67 0.89
C HIS A 51 15.28 -11.48 1.69
N ARG A 52 15.56 -10.27 1.22
CA ARG A 52 15.00 -9.06 1.83
C ARG A 52 13.61 -8.80 1.25
N VAL A 53 12.63 -8.62 2.12
CA VAL A 53 11.22 -8.47 1.78
C VAL A 53 10.72 -7.14 2.30
N ARG A 54 10.20 -6.29 1.40
CA ARG A 54 9.42 -5.11 1.74
C ARG A 54 7.94 -5.46 1.69
N LEU A 55 7.21 -5.07 2.73
CA LEU A 55 5.79 -5.35 2.86
C LEU A 55 4.98 -4.54 1.84
N ALA A 56 4.29 -5.25 0.95
CA ALA A 56 3.44 -4.66 -0.08
C ALA A 56 2.21 -3.97 0.53
N GLY A 57 1.80 -2.86 -0.07
CA GLY A 57 0.56 -2.15 0.26
C GLY A 57 0.62 -1.29 1.52
N ILE A 58 1.72 -1.28 2.26
CA ILE A 58 1.87 -0.50 3.49
C ILE A 58 3.13 0.37 3.44
N ASP A 59 3.18 1.37 4.32
CA ASP A 59 4.36 2.17 4.63
C ASP A 59 4.38 2.38 6.16
N ALA A 60 5.38 1.84 6.84
CA ALA A 60 5.51 2.00 8.29
C ALA A 60 6.35 3.24 8.63
N PRO A 61 6.18 3.84 9.83
CA PRO A 61 7.03 4.95 10.26
C PRO A 61 8.52 4.60 10.18
N GLU A 62 9.32 5.52 9.65
CA GLU A 62 10.77 5.34 9.49
C GLU A 62 11.44 5.14 10.86
N SER A 63 12.62 4.50 10.91
CA SER A 63 13.28 4.13 12.17
C SER A 63 13.48 5.30 13.15
N LYS A 64 13.69 6.53 12.64
CA LYS A 64 13.88 7.76 13.43
C LYS A 64 12.60 8.60 13.58
N GLN A 65 11.52 8.20 12.92
CA GLN A 65 10.23 8.86 13.01
C GLN A 65 9.51 8.44 14.30
N PRO A 66 8.64 9.29 14.88
CA PRO A 66 7.70 8.85 15.90
C PRO A 66 7.01 7.54 15.50
N PHE A 67 6.88 6.63 16.47
CA PHE A 67 6.34 5.27 16.30
C PHE A 67 7.20 4.28 15.48
N GLY A 68 8.31 4.68 14.86
CA GLY A 68 9.17 3.76 14.07
C GLY A 68 9.68 2.56 14.87
N ALA A 69 10.23 2.81 16.06
CA ALA A 69 10.68 1.72 16.96
C ALA A 69 9.51 0.82 17.42
N LYS A 70 8.33 1.38 17.65
CA LYS A 70 7.14 0.61 18.05
C LYS A 70 6.62 -0.24 16.90
N ALA A 71 6.58 0.29 15.67
CA ALA A 71 6.17 -0.44 14.48
C ALA A 71 7.09 -1.63 14.21
N LYS A 72 8.42 -1.42 14.29
CA LYS A 72 9.41 -2.49 14.21
C LYS A 72 9.19 -3.58 15.27
N ARG A 73 8.94 -3.16 16.52
CA ARG A 73 8.68 -4.10 17.62
C ARG A 73 7.42 -4.94 17.37
N VAL A 74 6.32 -4.33 16.95
CA VAL A 74 5.07 -5.03 16.65
C VAL A 74 5.26 -6.03 15.51
N LEU A 75 5.95 -5.64 14.44
CA LEU A 75 6.30 -6.58 13.37
C LEU A 75 7.17 -7.73 13.90
N SER A 76 8.13 -7.45 14.77
CA SER A 76 8.97 -8.47 15.41
C SER A 76 8.16 -9.43 16.29
N GLU A 77 7.18 -8.93 17.03
CA GLU A 77 6.29 -9.76 17.87
C GLU A 77 5.37 -10.64 17.02
N LEU A 78 4.97 -10.17 15.83
CA LEU A 78 4.10 -10.92 14.93
C LEU A 78 4.82 -12.03 14.16
N VAL A 79 6.06 -11.81 13.73
CA VAL A 79 6.73 -12.75 12.80
C VAL A 79 8.19 -13.06 13.14
N GLY A 80 8.78 -12.49 14.18
CA GLY A 80 10.17 -12.69 14.51
C GLY A 80 10.49 -14.16 14.84
N GLY A 81 11.29 -14.82 14.00
CA GLY A 81 11.62 -16.24 14.16
C GLY A 81 10.58 -17.21 13.60
N GLU A 82 9.45 -16.70 13.10
CA GLU A 82 8.39 -17.53 12.51
C GLU A 82 8.76 -18.05 11.13
N THR A 83 8.17 -19.18 10.75
CA THR A 83 8.23 -19.69 9.38
C THR A 83 6.93 -19.37 8.67
N LEU A 84 7.01 -18.67 7.55
CA LEU A 84 5.86 -18.13 6.85
C LEU A 84 6.01 -18.21 5.33
N THR A 85 4.92 -17.89 4.63
CA THR A 85 4.91 -17.76 3.18
C THR A 85 4.92 -16.28 2.79
N VAL A 86 5.88 -15.88 1.98
CA VAL A 86 5.90 -14.58 1.31
C VAL A 86 5.21 -14.71 -0.04
N VAL A 87 4.11 -14.01 -0.25
CA VAL A 87 3.43 -13.90 -1.56
C VAL A 87 3.88 -12.59 -2.21
N TRP A 88 4.68 -12.64 -3.26
CA TRP A 88 5.33 -11.47 -3.86
C TRP A 88 5.14 -11.41 -5.37
N HIS A 89 5.18 -10.21 -5.95
CA HIS A 89 4.89 -9.99 -7.38
C HIS A 89 5.99 -9.29 -8.16
N LYS A 90 6.96 -8.68 -7.47
CA LYS A 90 8.10 -8.01 -8.12
C LYS A 90 9.29 -7.85 -7.19
N ARG A 91 10.42 -7.47 -7.78
CA ARG A 91 11.58 -6.89 -7.09
C ARG A 91 11.57 -5.37 -7.27
N ASP A 92 11.92 -4.63 -6.22
CA ASP A 92 12.12 -3.19 -6.34
C ASP A 92 13.55 -2.84 -6.80
N ARG A 93 13.83 -1.54 -6.97
CA ARG A 93 15.16 -1.06 -7.41
C ARG A 93 16.31 -1.38 -6.46
N TYR A 94 16.01 -1.82 -5.23
CA TYR A 94 16.99 -2.22 -4.22
C TYR A 94 17.07 -3.74 -4.09
N ASP A 95 16.53 -4.47 -5.08
CA ASP A 95 16.47 -5.93 -5.13
C ASP A 95 15.70 -6.58 -3.95
N ARG A 96 14.77 -5.83 -3.34
CA ARG A 96 13.88 -6.39 -2.32
C ARG A 96 12.68 -7.03 -3.00
N LEU A 97 12.26 -8.19 -2.50
CA LEU A 97 10.95 -8.74 -2.84
C LEU A 97 9.87 -7.79 -2.30
N VAL A 98 8.87 -7.46 -3.11
CA VAL A 98 7.70 -6.69 -2.67
C VAL A 98 6.53 -7.66 -2.54
N GLY A 99 6.07 -7.89 -1.31
CA GLY A 99 5.06 -8.94 -1.07
C GLY A 99 4.35 -8.87 0.29
N LYS A 100 3.39 -9.79 0.46
CA LYS A 100 2.66 -10.01 1.71
C LYS A 100 3.29 -11.14 2.49
N LEU A 101 3.42 -10.97 3.80
CA LEU A 101 3.73 -12.10 4.69
C LEU A 101 2.43 -12.77 5.09
N MET A 102 2.35 -14.07 4.84
CA MET A 102 1.23 -14.94 5.19
C MET A 102 1.70 -15.91 6.27
N LEU A 103 1.22 -15.71 7.51
CA LEU A 103 1.48 -16.59 8.65
C LEU A 103 0.18 -17.30 8.99
N ASP A 104 0.15 -18.63 8.91
CA ASP A 104 -1.05 -19.45 9.14
C ASP A 104 -2.30 -18.98 8.35
N GLY A 105 -2.08 -18.49 7.12
CA GLY A 105 -3.13 -17.96 6.26
C GLY A 105 -3.56 -16.51 6.57
N ALA A 106 -3.03 -15.90 7.63
CA ALA A 106 -3.30 -14.51 8.00
C ALA A 106 -2.33 -13.54 7.31
N ASP A 107 -2.86 -12.42 6.80
CA ASP A 107 -2.08 -11.32 6.21
C ASP A 107 -1.51 -10.41 7.30
N VAL A 108 -0.19 -10.51 7.53
CA VAL A 108 0.54 -9.73 8.54
C VAL A 108 0.60 -8.24 8.18
N ASN A 109 0.71 -7.92 6.89
CA ASN A 109 0.74 -6.53 6.43
C ASN A 109 -0.58 -5.83 6.80
N LEU A 110 -1.71 -6.51 6.57
CA LEU A 110 -3.04 -6.03 7.00
C LEU A 110 -3.15 -5.93 8.52
N ALA A 111 -2.57 -6.88 9.27
CA ALA A 111 -2.56 -6.84 10.73
C ALA A 111 -1.84 -5.58 11.27
N LEU A 112 -0.72 -5.18 10.65
CA LEU A 112 -0.02 -3.93 11.02
C LEU A 112 -0.88 -2.69 10.79
N VAL A 113 -1.65 -2.64 9.69
CA VAL A 113 -2.57 -1.53 9.40
C VAL A 113 -3.69 -1.49 10.45
N ARG A 114 -4.29 -2.65 10.77
CA ARG A 114 -5.34 -2.77 11.79
C ARG A 114 -4.85 -2.34 13.17
N ALA A 115 -3.63 -2.70 13.53
CA ALA A 115 -3.01 -2.32 14.80
C ALA A 115 -2.56 -0.85 14.85
N GLY A 116 -2.65 -0.12 13.74
CA GLY A 116 -2.25 1.28 13.65
C GLY A 116 -0.73 1.49 13.65
N TYR A 117 0.06 0.52 13.18
CA TYR A 117 1.52 0.63 13.10
C TYR A 117 2.06 0.75 11.67
N ALA A 118 1.18 0.79 10.68
CA ALA A 118 1.52 1.12 9.30
C ALA A 118 0.38 1.90 8.63
N TRP A 119 0.75 2.76 7.67
CA TRP A 119 -0.19 3.43 6.78
C TRP A 119 -0.55 2.51 5.61
N TRP A 120 -1.78 2.59 5.12
CA TRP A 120 -2.13 1.98 3.84
C TRP A 120 -1.57 2.86 2.70
N TYR A 121 -0.63 2.31 1.93
CA TYR A 121 0.11 3.11 0.95
C TYR A 121 -0.67 3.27 -0.36
N ARG A 122 -1.57 4.27 -0.38
CA ARG A 122 -2.52 4.53 -1.47
C ARG A 122 -1.89 4.66 -2.86
N SER A 123 -0.67 5.19 -2.97
CA SER A 123 0.04 5.32 -4.25
C SER A 123 0.31 3.97 -4.93
N TYR A 124 0.35 2.88 -4.15
CA TYR A 124 0.56 1.51 -4.63
C TYR A 124 -0.71 0.66 -4.56
N ALA A 125 -1.87 1.25 -4.25
CA ALA A 125 -3.15 0.52 -4.20
C ALA A 125 -3.51 -0.14 -5.53
N GLY A 126 -3.01 0.39 -6.66
CA GLY A 126 -3.15 -0.20 -8.00
C GLY A 126 -2.50 -1.58 -8.15
N GLU A 127 -1.50 -1.88 -7.32
CA GLU A 127 -0.81 -3.18 -7.32
C GLU A 127 -1.48 -4.22 -6.41
N GLN A 128 -2.42 -3.79 -5.57
CA GLN A 128 -3.21 -4.70 -4.73
C GLN A 128 -4.43 -5.24 -5.49
N SER A 129 -4.85 -6.45 -5.13
CA SER A 129 -6.13 -6.98 -5.57
C SER A 129 -7.28 -6.06 -5.13
N PRO A 130 -8.42 -6.01 -5.86
CA PRO A 130 -9.57 -5.20 -5.44
C PRO A 130 -10.10 -5.55 -4.04
N SER A 131 -9.99 -6.81 -3.62
CA SER A 131 -10.36 -7.26 -2.27
C SER A 131 -9.39 -6.72 -1.22
N ASP A 132 -8.08 -6.87 -1.43
CA ASP A 132 -7.05 -6.37 -0.49
C ASP A 132 -7.17 -4.86 -0.34
N ARG A 133 -7.38 -4.14 -1.44
CA ARG A 133 -7.57 -2.68 -1.42
C ARG A 133 -8.69 -2.26 -0.46
N ARG A 134 -9.85 -2.92 -0.56
CA ARG A 134 -11.00 -2.65 0.33
C ARG A 134 -10.69 -2.99 1.78
N LEU A 135 -10.00 -4.10 2.04
CA LEU A 135 -9.64 -4.53 3.39
C LEU A 135 -8.67 -3.56 4.06
N TYR A 136 -7.64 -3.11 3.34
CA TYR A 136 -6.63 -2.20 3.87
C TYR A 136 -7.20 -0.81 4.10
N GLU A 137 -8.03 -0.31 3.16
CA GLU A 137 -8.74 0.95 3.34
C GLU A 137 -9.64 0.93 4.58
N ALA A 138 -10.44 -0.14 4.74
CA ALA A 138 -11.32 -0.29 5.89
C ALA A 138 -10.54 -0.40 7.21
N ALA A 139 -9.44 -1.17 7.21
CA ALA A 139 -8.56 -1.32 8.37
C ALA A 139 -7.96 0.01 8.81
N GLU A 140 -7.42 0.82 7.89
CA GLU A 140 -6.85 2.12 8.24
C GLU A 140 -7.94 3.07 8.77
N LYS A 141 -9.12 3.11 8.14
CA LYS A 141 -10.25 3.93 8.62
C LYS A 141 -10.67 3.56 10.04
N ALA A 142 -10.75 2.26 10.34
CA ALA A 142 -11.07 1.77 11.69
C ALA A 142 -9.98 2.17 12.69
N ALA A 143 -8.72 1.91 12.37
CA ALA A 143 -7.60 2.23 13.25
C ALA A 143 -7.52 3.73 13.58
N ARG A 144 -7.80 4.60 12.59
CA ARG A 144 -7.90 6.06 12.79
C ARG A 144 -9.05 6.46 13.71
N ARG A 145 -10.24 5.91 13.47
CA ARG A 145 -11.43 6.20 14.28
C ARG A 145 -11.22 5.79 15.74
N ASP A 146 -10.57 4.64 15.94
CA ASP A 146 -10.38 4.05 17.26
C ASP A 146 -9.10 4.58 17.96
N GLY A 147 -8.32 5.43 17.29
CA GLY A 147 -7.14 6.08 17.86
C GLY A 147 -6.03 5.12 18.26
N VAL A 148 -5.89 3.97 17.59
CA VAL A 148 -4.90 2.94 17.96
C VAL A 148 -3.53 3.20 17.33
N GLY A 149 -2.47 2.75 18.00
CA GLY A 149 -1.11 2.86 17.49
C GLY A 149 -0.70 4.31 17.21
N LEU A 150 -0.21 4.58 16.01
CA LEU A 150 0.19 5.92 15.57
C LEU A 150 -0.98 6.91 15.49
N TRP A 151 -2.23 6.42 15.42
CA TRP A 151 -3.42 7.27 15.35
C TRP A 151 -3.82 7.88 16.70
N ALA A 152 -3.18 7.49 17.79
CA ALA A 152 -3.31 8.17 19.09
C ALA A 152 -2.64 9.56 19.07
N ASP A 153 -1.70 9.80 18.16
CA ASP A 153 -1.12 11.12 17.93
C ASP A 153 -2.16 12.02 17.24
N PRO A 154 -2.41 13.25 17.72
CA PRO A 154 -3.33 14.18 17.07
C PRO A 154 -2.85 14.65 15.68
N ARG A 155 -1.54 14.53 15.38
CA ARG A 155 -0.94 14.95 14.10
C ARG A 155 0.09 13.92 13.61
N PRO A 156 -0.34 12.69 13.27
CA PRO A 156 0.58 11.66 12.82
C PRO A 156 1.11 12.03 11.44
N ILE A 157 2.43 11.99 11.28
CA ILE A 157 3.10 12.24 10.00
C ILE A 157 3.17 10.91 9.25
N ALA A 158 2.83 10.89 7.96
CA ALA A 158 3.01 9.70 7.15
C ALA A 158 4.49 9.53 6.73
N PRO A 159 4.99 8.30 6.50
CA PRO A 159 6.43 8.09 6.28
C PRO A 159 6.92 8.76 4.97
N TRP A 160 6.10 8.79 3.93
CA TRP A 160 6.43 9.53 2.70
C TRP A 160 6.54 11.04 2.89
N ASP A 161 5.79 11.63 3.84
CA ASP A 161 5.89 13.04 4.21
C ASP A 161 7.11 13.28 5.11
N TRP A 162 7.39 12.34 6.02
CA TRP A 162 8.60 12.35 6.85
C TRP A 162 9.88 12.36 6.01
N ARG A 163 9.95 11.50 4.98
CA ARG A 163 11.06 11.47 4.01
C ARG A 163 11.24 12.79 3.25
N GLY A 164 10.18 13.61 3.17
CA GLY A 164 10.19 14.93 2.54
C GLY A 164 10.56 16.10 3.46
N GLY A 165 10.96 15.85 4.71
CA GLY A 165 11.37 16.89 5.67
C GLY A 165 10.55 16.96 6.96
N GLY A 166 9.63 16.03 7.22
CA GLY A 166 8.95 15.93 8.51
C GLY A 166 7.77 16.89 8.72
N ASN A 167 7.43 17.72 7.73
CA ASN A 167 6.25 18.57 7.82
C ASN A 167 4.98 17.71 7.70
N ALA A 168 4.20 17.64 8.80
CA ALA A 168 2.89 17.03 8.80
C ALA A 168 2.02 17.68 7.71
N VAL A 169 1.66 16.92 6.68
CA VAL A 169 0.71 17.38 5.69
C VAL A 169 -0.65 17.53 6.38
N PRO A 170 -1.22 18.75 6.49
CA PRO A 170 -2.53 18.91 7.08
C PRO A 170 -3.56 18.07 6.29
N PRO A 171 -4.56 17.48 6.98
CA PRO A 171 -5.53 16.60 6.35
C PRO A 171 -6.22 17.33 5.19
N LYS A 172 -6.39 16.62 4.06
CA LYS A 172 -7.13 17.12 2.90
C LYS A 172 -8.55 17.50 3.36
N PRO A 173 -8.99 18.76 3.21
CA PRO A 173 -10.33 19.15 3.66
C PRO A 173 -11.40 18.36 2.90
N SER A 174 -12.40 17.91 3.65
CA SER A 174 -13.46 16.98 3.21
C SER A 174 -14.47 17.60 2.26
N SER A 175 -14.48 18.92 2.10
CA SER A 175 -15.46 19.62 1.27
C SER A 175 -14.89 20.93 0.72
N GLY A 176 -14.67 20.96 -0.59
CA GLY A 176 -14.67 22.16 -1.44
C GLY A 176 -14.01 23.44 -0.92
N ALA A 177 -12.85 23.76 -1.49
CA ALA A 177 -12.09 25.01 -1.41
C ALA A 177 -11.25 25.23 -0.13
N CYS A 178 -9.99 25.62 -0.37
CA CYS A 178 -9.08 26.20 0.62
C CYS A 178 -8.81 27.64 0.20
N PRO A 179 -9.75 28.57 0.42
CA PRO A 179 -9.56 29.92 -0.08
C PRO A 179 -8.45 30.61 0.71
N CYS A 180 -7.62 31.39 0.02
CA CYS A 180 -6.36 31.96 0.55
C CYS A 180 -6.56 32.92 1.73
N ASP A 181 -7.75 33.49 1.87
CA ASP A 181 -8.21 34.39 2.91
C ASP A 181 -8.57 33.68 4.22
N SER A 182 -8.94 32.39 4.15
CA SER A 182 -9.38 31.60 5.31
C SER A 182 -8.26 31.09 6.21
N GLY A 183 -6.99 31.26 5.80
CA GLY A 183 -5.83 30.62 6.45
C GLY A 183 -5.81 29.09 6.30
N ARG A 184 -6.78 28.47 5.63
CA ARG A 184 -6.78 27.03 5.33
C ARG A 184 -5.92 26.75 4.11
N LEU A 185 -5.08 25.72 4.23
CA LEU A 185 -4.20 25.26 3.16
C LEU A 185 -4.66 23.88 2.66
N CYS A 186 -4.61 23.72 1.34
CA CYS A 186 -4.84 22.48 0.63
C CYS A 186 -3.50 21.82 0.31
N THR A 187 -3.53 20.49 0.19
CA THR A 187 -2.37 19.72 -0.26
C THR A 187 -2.65 19.06 -1.60
N GLY A 188 -1.72 19.24 -2.55
CA GLY A 188 -1.80 18.67 -3.89
C GLY A 188 -1.33 17.21 -3.95
N PRO A 189 -1.58 16.49 -5.07
CA PRO A 189 -1.19 15.09 -5.24
C PRO A 189 0.32 14.82 -5.13
N LYS A 190 1.15 15.84 -5.39
CA LYS A 190 2.61 15.80 -5.26
C LYS A 190 3.10 16.38 -3.91
N GLY A 191 2.19 16.57 -2.95
CA GLY A 191 2.46 17.13 -1.62
C GLY A 191 2.67 18.65 -1.60
N GLY A 192 2.38 19.38 -2.68
CA GLY A 192 2.54 20.84 -2.70
C GLY A 192 1.46 21.50 -1.86
N ILE A 193 1.85 22.45 -1.00
CA ILE A 193 0.92 23.23 -0.16
C ILE A 193 0.43 24.42 -0.98
N TYR A 194 -0.89 24.60 -1.05
CA TYR A 194 -1.50 25.70 -1.79
C TYR A 194 -2.78 26.20 -1.16
N CYS A 195 -3.17 27.42 -1.48
CA CYS A 195 -4.54 27.91 -1.33
C CYS A 195 -5.11 28.28 -2.70
N VAL A 196 -6.43 28.43 -2.79
CA VAL A 196 -7.16 28.81 -4.00
C VAL A 196 -7.55 30.29 -3.85
N ARG A 197 -7.15 31.13 -4.80
CA ARG A 197 -7.61 32.53 -4.83
C ARG A 197 -9.08 32.59 -5.28
N GLU A 198 -9.76 33.69 -5.03
CA GLU A 198 -11.11 33.94 -5.57
C GLU A 198 -11.17 33.75 -7.09
N SER A 199 -10.06 34.07 -7.79
CA SER A 199 -9.91 33.85 -9.24
C SER A 199 -9.85 32.37 -9.66
N GLY A 200 -9.93 31.42 -8.72
CA GLY A 200 -9.74 29.98 -8.96
C GLY A 200 -8.28 29.54 -9.13
N SER A 201 -7.31 30.47 -9.13
CA SER A 201 -5.89 30.15 -9.30
C SER A 201 -5.27 29.62 -8.00
N LYS A 202 -4.35 28.64 -8.11
CA LYS A 202 -3.65 28.09 -6.95
C LYS A 202 -2.44 28.96 -6.62
N LYS A 203 -2.35 29.45 -5.38
CA LYS A 203 -1.14 30.05 -4.82
C LYS A 203 -0.39 28.98 -4.05
N TYR A 204 0.77 28.56 -4.59
CA TYR A 204 1.65 27.62 -3.91
C TYR A 204 2.54 28.36 -2.91
N PHE A 205 2.84 27.70 -1.80
CA PHE A 205 3.76 28.21 -0.79
C PHE A 205 5.05 27.38 -0.83
N PRO A 206 6.21 28.02 -0.58
CA PRO A 206 7.46 27.31 -0.36
C PRO A 206 7.28 26.25 0.73
N ARG A 207 7.97 25.13 0.58
CA ARG A 207 8.14 24.18 1.69
C ARG A 207 9.30 24.73 2.51
N ASP A 208 9.00 25.22 3.71
CA ASP A 208 10.03 25.54 4.71
C ASP A 208 10.70 24.26 5.21
#